data_AF-A0A432T670-F1
#
_entry.id   AF-A0A432T670-F1
#
_cell.length_a   1.000
_cell.length_b   1.000
_cell.length_c   1.000
_cell.angle_alpha   90.00
_cell.angle_beta   90.00
_cell.angle_gamma   90.00
#
_symmetry.space_group_name_H-M   'P 1'
#
loop_
_entity.id
_entity.type
_entity.pdbx_description
1 polymer ?
#
loop_
_entity_poly.entity_id
_entity_poly.type
_entity_poly.pdbx_seq_one_letter_code
_entity_poly.pdbx_strand_id
1 'polypeptide(L)' 'KKVILLALLSAFAMGGFFNEKQVEKEKEQKIEAQRLCKIYTQKTEKYRETMRDDDLARATLKNYVRIENKYCSKKNS' A
#
# COMPACT_ATOMS: atom_id res chain seq x y z
N LYS A 1 42.28 -21.81 -8.53
CA LYS A 1 42.12 -20.79 -7.45
C LYS A 1 41.58 -19.44 -7.93
N LYS A 2 41.85 -18.96 -9.16
CA LYS A 2 41.31 -17.66 -9.67
C LYS A 2 39.82 -17.63 -10.01
N VAL A 3 39.22 -18.79 -10.35
CA VAL A 3 37.79 -18.89 -10.74
C VAL A 3 36.83 -18.66 -9.56
N ILE A 4 37.24 -19.01 -8.35
CA ILE A 4 36.42 -18.85 -7.13
C ILE A 4 36.23 -17.37 -6.78
N LEU A 5 37.23 -16.52 -7.05
CA LEU A 5 37.14 -15.08 -6.80
C LEU A 5 36.15 -14.39 -7.74
N LEU A 6 36.05 -14.85 -9.00
CA LEU A 6 35.11 -14.28 -9.99
C LEU A 6 33.65 -14.60 -9.64
N ALA A 7 33.38 -15.79 -9.10
CA ALA A 7 32.03 -16.22 -8.73
C ALA A 7 31.48 -15.49 -7.48
N LEU A 8 32.36 -15.03 -6.58
CA LEU A 8 31.96 -14.22 -5.43
C LEU A 8 31.59 -12.79 -5.84
N LEU A 9 32.34 -12.19 -6.77
CA LEU A 9 32.06 -10.82 -7.26
C LEU A 9 30.72 -10.71 -7.99
N SER A 10 30.29 -11.75 -8.72
CA SER A 10 28.98 -11.77 -9.39
C SER A 10 27.80 -11.90 -8.43
N ALA A 11 27.98 -12.56 -7.28
CA ALA A 11 26.93 -12.68 -6.26
C ALA A 11 26.62 -11.34 -5.55
N PHE A 12 27.63 -10.49 -5.32
CA PHE A 12 27.44 -9.17 -4.71
C PHE A 12 26.74 -8.17 -5.64
N ALA A 13 26.99 -8.24 -6.96
CA ALA A 13 26.35 -7.34 -7.93
C ALA A 13 24.83 -7.59 -8.04
N MET A 14 24.36 -8.82 -7.84
CA MET A 14 22.93 -9.14 -7.87
C MET A 14 22.19 -8.67 -6.62
N GLY A 15 22.82 -8.69 -5.43
CA GLY A 15 22.18 -8.28 -4.17
C GLY A 15 21.79 -6.80 -4.10
N GLY A 16 22.55 -5.90 -4.74
CA GLY A 16 22.23 -4.47 -4.78
C GLY A 16 21.00 -4.13 -5.61
N PHE A 17 20.85 -4.77 -6.77
CA PHE A 17 19.75 -4.51 -7.70
C PHE A 17 18.39 -5.03 -7.20
N PHE A 18 18.36 -6.13 -6.45
CA PHE A 18 17.13 -6.65 -5.86
C PHE A 18 16.62 -5.76 -4.71
N ASN A 19 17.52 -5.20 -3.90
CA ASN A 19 17.15 -4.29 -2.82
C ASN A 19 16.58 -2.96 -3.35
N GLU A 20 17.19 -2.38 -4.38
CA GLU A 20 16.71 -1.13 -4.99
C GLU A 20 15.28 -1.28 -5.53
N LYS A 21 14.99 -2.37 -6.24
CA LYS A 21 13.63 -2.68 -6.74
C LYS A 21 12.62 -2.90 -5.64
N GLN A 22 13.02 -3.48 -4.51
CA GLN A 22 12.13 -3.64 -3.35
C GLN A 22 11.82 -2.28 -2.72
N VAL A 23 12.84 -1.45 -2.51
CA VAL A 23 12.68 -0.09 -1.98
C VAL A 23 11.81 0.78 -2.88
N GLU A 24 11.96 0.69 -4.20
CA GLU A 24 11.13 1.43 -5.16
C GLU A 24 9.66 0.97 -5.10
N LYS A 25 9.41 -0.34 -5.12
CA LYS A 25 8.05 -0.90 -4.96
C LYS A 25 7.41 -0.51 -3.63
N GLU A 26 8.17 -0.49 -2.54
CA GLU A 26 7.66 -0.05 -1.24
C GLU A 26 7.26 1.43 -1.27
N LYS A 27 8.07 2.30 -1.90
CA LYS A 27 7.74 3.72 -2.08
C LYS A 27 6.46 3.89 -2.90
N GLU A 28 6.34 3.19 -4.02
CA GLU A 28 5.13 3.22 -4.86
C GLU A 28 3.89 2.78 -4.07
N GLN A 29 3.99 1.68 -3.32
CA GLN A 29 2.91 1.19 -2.46
C GLN A 29 2.52 2.19 -1.38
N LYS A 30 3.47 2.91 -0.77
CA LYS A 30 3.18 3.96 0.22
C LYS A 30 2.45 5.14 -0.41
N ILE A 31 2.88 5.60 -1.59
CA ILE A 31 2.22 6.69 -2.32
C ILE A 31 0.79 6.29 -2.70
N GLU A 32 0.61 5.07 -3.22
CA GLU A 32 -0.71 4.57 -3.58
C GLU A 32 -1.61 4.41 -2.35
N ALA A 33 -1.08 3.91 -1.23
CA ALA A 33 -1.83 3.81 0.03
C ALA A 33 -2.29 5.18 0.53
N GLN A 34 -1.44 6.21 0.45
CA GLN A 34 -1.83 7.59 0.81
C GLN A 34 -2.95 8.13 -0.10
N ARG A 35 -2.84 7.89 -1.41
CA ARG A 35 -3.88 8.28 -2.39
C ARG A 35 -5.21 7.61 -2.07
N LEU A 36 -5.17 6.30 -1.83
CA LEU A 36 -6.36 5.50 -1.53
C LEU A 36 -6.97 5.89 -0.18
N CYS A 37 -6.16 6.15 0.85
CA CYS A 37 -6.63 6.69 2.12
C CYS A 37 -7.47 7.96 1.90
N LYS A 38 -6.95 8.95 1.16
CA LYS A 38 -7.66 10.20 0.86
C LYS A 38 -8.99 9.96 0.12
N ILE A 39 -8.99 9.08 -0.88
CA ILE A 39 -10.20 8.75 -1.65
C ILE A 39 -11.26 8.13 -0.75
N TYR A 40 -10.88 7.15 0.08
CA TYR A 40 -11.84 6.45 0.92
C TYR A 40 -12.33 7.29 2.08
N THR A 41 -11.51 8.16 2.68
CA THR A 41 -11.98 9.16 3.65
C THR A 41 -13.07 10.05 3.06
N GLN A 42 -12.82 10.65 1.89
CA GLN A 42 -13.82 11.48 1.21
C GLN A 42 -15.09 10.70 0.85
N LYS A 43 -14.94 9.44 0.47
CA LYS A 43 -16.08 8.58 0.12
C LYS A 43 -16.91 8.22 1.35
N THR A 44 -16.25 7.90 2.47
CA THR A 44 -16.90 7.64 3.77
C THR A 44 -17.69 8.86 4.23
N GLU A 45 -17.07 10.05 4.21
CA GLU A 45 -17.70 11.30 4.61
C GLU A 45 -18.93 11.62 3.76
N LYS A 46 -18.77 11.67 2.42
CA LYS A 46 -19.88 11.97 1.51
C LYS A 46 -21.01 10.96 1.57
N TYR A 47 -20.68 9.67 1.73
CA TYR A 47 -21.70 8.64 1.83
C TYR A 47 -22.48 8.76 3.14
N ARG A 48 -21.83 9.12 4.25
CA ARG A 48 -22.49 9.36 5.54
C ARG A 48 -23.52 10.48 5.46
N GLU A 49 -23.27 11.52 4.66
CA GLU A 49 -24.19 12.66 4.50
C GLU A 49 -25.45 12.31 3.69
N THR A 50 -25.36 11.33 2.78
CA THR A 50 -26.40 11.07 1.77
C THR A 50 -27.05 9.69 1.89
N MET A 51 -26.54 8.83 2.77
CA MET A 51 -27.03 7.47 2.90
C MET A 51 -28.45 7.42 3.47
N ARG A 52 -29.24 6.52 2.89
CA ARG A 52 -30.54 6.09 3.43
C ARG A 52 -30.35 5.30 4.72
N ASP A 53 -31.38 5.28 5.57
CA ASP A 53 -31.37 4.54 6.83
C ASP A 53 -31.85 3.08 6.65
N ASP A 54 -31.05 2.27 5.97
CA ASP A 54 -31.29 0.83 5.87
C ASP A 54 -30.03 -0.02 6.01
N ASP A 55 -30.23 -1.33 6.18
CA ASP A 55 -29.15 -2.28 6.43
C ASP A 55 -28.13 -2.33 5.29
N LEU A 56 -28.57 -2.19 4.03
CA LEU A 56 -27.67 -2.19 2.89
C LEU A 56 -26.76 -0.95 2.93
N ALA A 57 -27.32 0.20 3.27
CA ALA A 57 -26.56 1.43 3.38
C ALA A 57 -25.59 1.40 4.57
N ARG A 58 -26.02 0.88 5.72
CA ARG A 58 -25.13 0.64 6.88
C ARG A 58 -23.98 -0.31 6.54
N ALA A 59 -24.25 -1.40 5.84
CA ALA A 59 -23.22 -2.35 5.40
C ALA A 59 -22.25 -1.70 4.39
N THR A 60 -22.75 -0.86 3.49
CA THR A 60 -21.93 -0.10 2.53
C THR A 60 -20.99 0.86 3.25
N LEU A 61 -21.50 1.64 4.21
CA LEU A 61 -20.68 2.55 5.02
C LEU A 61 -19.60 1.78 5.78
N LYS A 62 -19.96 0.64 6.42
CA LYS A 62 -19.00 -0.22 7.12
C LYS A 62 -17.87 -0.71 6.19
N ASN A 63 -18.19 -1.02 4.93
CA ASN A 63 -17.17 -1.41 3.96
C ASN A 63 -16.24 -0.24 3.60
N TYR A 64 -16.76 0.97 3.42
CA TYR A 64 -15.93 2.15 3.14
C TYR A 64 -14.98 2.47 4.30
N VAL A 65 -15.48 2.49 5.53
CA VAL A 65 -14.66 2.67 6.74
C VAL A 65 -13.58 1.59 6.86
N ARG A 66 -13.91 0.33 6.57
CA ARG A 66 -12.94 -0.77 6.59
C ARG A 66 -11.81 -0.56 5.59
N ILE A 67 -12.13 -0.11 4.38
CA ILE A 67 -11.12 0.11 3.32
C ILE A 67 -10.29 1.36 3.63
N GLU A 68 -10.93 2.42 4.13
CA GLU A 68 -10.24 3.61 4.67
C GLU A 68 -9.21 3.20 5.71
N ASN A 69 -9.62 2.48 6.76
CA ASN A 69 -8.71 2.01 7.81
C ASN A 69 -7.56 1.15 7.25
N LYS A 70 -7.81 0.31 6.23
CA LYS A 70 -6.77 -0.50 5.60
C LYS A 70 -5.67 0.34 4.96
N TYR A 71 -6.02 1.43 4.28
CA TYR A 71 -5.05 2.26 3.56
C TYR A 71 -4.48 3.39 4.42
N CYS A 72 -5.27 3.92 5.35
CA CYS A 72 -4.84 4.97 6.27
C CYS A 72 -3.96 4.44 7.40
N SER A 73 -4.13 3.19 7.87
CA SER A 73 -3.20 2.59 8.84
C SER A 73 -1.78 2.39 8.27
N LYS A 74 -1.68 2.08 6.97
CA LYS A 74 -0.40 2.04 6.23
C LYS A 74 0.29 3.39 6.07
N LYS A 75 -0.37 4.51 6.35
CA LYS A 75 0.25 5.85 6.33
C LYS A 75 1.29 6.02 7.47
N ASN A 76 1.16 5.24 8.55
CA ASN A 76 1.95 5.38 9.78
C ASN A 76 2.95 4.22 10.02
N SER A 77 3.22 3.37 9.02
CA SER A 77 4.28 2.34 9.02
C SER A 77 5.30 2.61 7.93
#